data_AF-A0A2M8S5W7-F1
#
_entry.id   AF-A0A2M8S5W7-F1
#
_cell.length_a   1.000
_cell.length_b   1.000
_cell.length_c   1.000
_cell.angle_alpha   90.00
_cell.angle_beta   90.00
_cell.angle_gamma   90.00
#
_symmetry.space_group_name_H-M   'P 1'
#
loop_
_entity.id
_entity.type
_entity.pdbx_description
1 polymer ?
#
loop_
_entity_poly.entity_id
_entity_poly.type
_entity_poly.pdbx_seq_one_letter_code
_entity_poly.pdbx_strand_id
1 'polypeptide(L)'
;MIGKTTKQQQVNPALIASYDVIISIGKTVQYALLGHKPVYCYDHFGGCGYLNADNFDKAKWHNFSGRGFDKKTAEQIASELVDGFKSALQFAQDFSDMSAFRLDEFIKTLLNNTKPIDFTQKVIETVKLSYPPEEFLGELFVNHRYACRLLGQARQGDQQLQSQVQRLQHPAPKRPKILLAMPSDVGLYQCFQENLRFHGFDVVSVIAHIAKREISANHFILQLLKGETPAAPEYYDYALFIRSDIFVGVGLIDKIKPYVKGNMVAYQWDALARFPNIWKAVPFFERFFVYDTKDYQQHSDKFLPTSNFYFDHLPSRAAAPAADFYFVGAHVPGRQVAINRFAQLARQHGWTLQMEICAPSEQHIAPLRHYYPHDNICIQGRFKSFADNLLGAQSSKILVDFKTPNQEGLSFRAFEALGYRKKLVTTNENIKRYDFYHPNNIFVWDGVDLSGLAEFVQLPFVDIDPAIRGKYSFGNWIRYVLDLPPYQPIDLPI
;
A
#
# COMPACT_ATOMS: atom_id res chain seq x y z
N MET A 1 19.42 -1.75 3.26
CA MET A 1 19.75 -3.01 3.95
C MET A 1 21.20 -3.32 3.69
N ILE A 2 22.00 -3.66 4.71
CA ILE A 2 23.42 -4.02 4.55
C ILE A 2 23.68 -5.24 5.46
N GLY A 3 24.28 -6.30 4.91
CA GLY A 3 24.76 -7.48 5.65
C GLY A 3 24.40 -8.84 5.00
N LYS A 4 25.33 -9.81 5.09
CA LYS A 4 25.10 -11.23 4.73
C LYS A 4 23.86 -11.80 5.45
N THR A 5 23.32 -12.87 4.89
CA THR A 5 22.02 -13.55 5.07
C THR A 5 21.52 -13.88 6.50
N THR A 6 22.11 -13.38 7.58
CA THR A 6 21.82 -13.86 8.94
C THR A 6 21.21 -12.84 9.89
N LYS A 7 21.24 -11.53 9.60
CA LYS A 7 20.51 -10.53 10.41
C LYS A 7 20.24 -9.24 9.63
N GLN A 8 18.97 -8.97 9.35
CA GLN A 8 18.54 -7.68 8.80
C GLN A 8 18.02 -6.80 9.94
N GLN A 9 18.54 -5.59 10.04
CA GLN A 9 18.03 -4.58 10.96
C GLN A 9 18.07 -3.20 10.29
N GLN A 10 17.16 -2.32 10.70
CA GLN A 10 17.14 -0.95 10.22
C GLN A 10 18.37 -0.19 10.73
N VAL A 11 19.01 0.59 9.86
CA VAL A 11 20.10 1.49 10.27
C VAL A 11 19.48 2.66 11.03
N ASN A 12 19.80 2.76 12.32
CA ASN A 12 19.37 3.83 13.22
C ASN A 12 20.59 4.44 13.95
N PRO A 13 20.45 5.60 14.62
CA PRO A 13 21.56 6.24 15.30
C PRO A 13 22.23 5.36 16.36
N ALA A 14 21.47 4.56 17.11
CA ALA A 14 22.02 3.66 18.12
C ALA A 14 22.91 2.58 17.51
N LEU A 15 22.54 2.05 16.33
CA LEU A 15 23.34 1.08 15.60
C LEU A 15 24.64 1.69 15.06
N ILE A 16 24.60 2.92 14.53
CA ILE A 16 25.82 3.60 14.08
C ILE A 16 26.74 3.90 15.27
N ALA A 17 26.16 4.31 16.40
CA ALA A 17 26.91 4.61 17.62
C ALA A 17 27.68 3.39 18.16
N SER A 18 27.17 2.16 17.96
CA SER A 18 27.78 0.92 18.46
C SER A 18 29.02 0.43 17.70
N TYR A 19 29.43 1.10 16.64
CA TYR A 19 30.63 0.75 15.86
C TYR A 19 31.67 1.87 15.88
N ASP A 20 32.95 1.48 15.82
CA ASP A 20 34.07 2.43 15.74
C ASP A 20 34.27 2.96 14.32
N VAL A 21 34.04 2.11 13.31
CA VAL A 21 34.17 2.44 11.88
C VAL A 21 32.93 1.98 11.14
N ILE A 22 32.45 2.83 10.21
CA ILE A 22 31.36 2.49 9.31
C ILE A 22 31.91 2.24 7.91
N ILE A 23 31.86 0.99 7.45
CA ILE A 23 32.21 0.62 6.08
C ILE A 23 30.93 0.60 5.25
N SER A 24 30.72 1.62 4.42
CA SER A 24 29.46 1.78 3.69
C SER A 24 29.55 2.75 2.52
N ILE A 25 28.46 2.83 1.74
CA ILE A 25 28.28 3.75 0.62
C ILE A 25 26.92 4.46 0.70
N GLY A 26 26.77 5.56 -0.03
CA GLY A 26 25.51 6.27 -0.19
C GLY A 26 24.98 6.88 1.11
N LYS A 27 23.69 6.69 1.39
CA LYS A 27 22.99 7.39 2.48
C LYS A 27 23.55 7.09 3.87
N THR A 28 24.04 5.89 4.11
CA THR A 28 24.63 5.50 5.41
C THR A 28 25.88 6.32 5.73
N VAL A 29 26.64 6.75 4.72
CA VAL A 29 27.82 7.61 4.88
C VAL A 29 27.43 8.94 5.51
N GLN A 30 26.32 9.53 5.06
CA GLN A 30 25.80 10.79 5.59
C GLN A 30 25.42 10.66 7.07
N TYR A 31 24.75 9.56 7.44
CA TYR A 31 24.38 9.31 8.83
C TYR A 31 25.59 9.08 9.74
N ALA A 32 26.63 8.41 9.23
CA ALA A 32 27.86 8.16 9.97
C ALA A 32 28.62 9.47 10.23
N LEU A 33 28.73 10.35 9.23
CA LEU A 33 29.34 11.67 9.40
C LEU A 33 28.57 12.55 10.39
N LEU A 34 27.22 12.55 10.33
CA LEU A 34 26.38 13.24 11.32
C LEU A 34 26.53 12.67 12.74
N GLY A 35 26.92 11.39 12.86
CA GLY A 35 27.23 10.74 14.13
C GLY A 35 28.70 10.82 14.52
N HIS A 36 29.52 11.63 13.83
CA HIS A 36 30.96 11.75 14.03
C HIS A 36 31.73 10.42 13.98
N LYS A 37 31.26 9.49 13.15
CA LYS A 37 31.91 8.20 12.93
C LYS A 37 32.77 8.24 11.67
N PRO A 38 34.02 7.73 11.72
CA PRO A 38 34.84 7.59 10.53
C PRO A 38 34.19 6.61 9.55
N VAL A 39 34.24 6.97 8.28
CA VAL A 39 33.62 6.19 7.20
C VAL A 39 34.67 5.71 6.22
N TYR A 40 34.66 4.41 5.95
CA TYR A 40 35.42 3.80 4.86
C TYR A 40 34.48 3.55 3.66
N CYS A 41 34.64 4.33 2.60
CA CYS A 41 33.80 4.31 1.41
C CYS A 41 34.42 3.48 0.29
N TYR A 42 33.89 2.27 0.06
CA TYR A 42 34.37 1.35 -0.98
C TYR A 42 33.26 0.40 -1.46
N ASP A 43 33.18 0.16 -2.77
CA ASP A 43 32.24 -0.76 -3.43
C ASP A 43 32.90 -1.39 -4.68
N HIS A 44 32.14 -2.18 -5.45
CA HIS A 44 32.58 -2.80 -6.70
C HIS A 44 33.07 -1.81 -7.78
N PHE A 45 32.73 -0.51 -7.65
CA PHE A 45 33.26 0.56 -8.49
C PHE A 45 34.68 1.03 -8.10
N GLY A 46 35.18 0.63 -6.92
CA GLY A 46 36.36 1.21 -6.28
C GLY A 46 35.96 2.03 -5.05
N GLY A 47 36.86 2.91 -4.59
CA GLY A 47 36.54 3.83 -3.50
C GLY A 47 37.73 4.56 -2.94
N CYS A 48 37.45 5.70 -2.29
CA CYS A 48 38.49 6.52 -1.68
C CYS A 48 39.11 5.88 -0.43
N GLY A 49 38.47 4.85 0.14
CA GLY A 49 38.83 4.34 1.46
C GLY A 49 38.26 5.26 2.54
N TYR A 50 39.05 5.59 3.55
CA TYR A 50 38.60 6.54 4.57
C TYR A 50 38.31 7.91 3.97
N LEU A 51 37.18 8.49 4.34
CA LEU A 51 36.89 9.89 4.03
C LEU A 51 37.86 10.81 4.77
N ASN A 52 38.36 11.80 4.04
CA ASN A 52 39.23 12.85 4.55
C ASN A 52 38.97 14.16 3.78
N ALA A 53 39.63 15.24 4.19
CA ALA A 53 39.45 16.56 3.57
C ALA A 53 39.77 16.56 2.07
N ASP A 54 40.73 15.75 1.62
CA ASP A 54 41.20 15.74 0.22
C ASP A 54 40.23 15.01 -0.72
N ASN A 55 39.54 13.99 -0.22
CA ASN A 55 38.67 13.14 -1.03
C ASN A 55 37.17 13.39 -0.83
N PHE A 56 36.79 14.14 0.20
CA PHE A 56 35.39 14.34 0.59
C PHE A 56 34.53 14.92 -0.53
N ASP A 57 34.95 16.03 -1.15
CA ASP A 57 34.12 16.69 -2.17
C ASP A 57 33.91 15.82 -3.40
N LYS A 58 34.95 15.08 -3.81
CA LYS A 58 34.87 14.13 -4.92
C LYS A 58 33.96 12.95 -4.57
N ALA A 59 34.05 12.43 -3.35
CA ALA A 59 33.16 11.38 -2.87
C ALA A 59 31.71 11.87 -2.78
N LYS A 60 31.48 13.09 -2.26
CA LYS A 60 30.17 13.76 -2.15
C LYS A 60 29.53 13.95 -3.52
N TRP A 61 30.29 14.44 -4.51
CA TRP A 61 29.85 14.60 -5.90
C TRP A 61 29.32 13.28 -6.49
N HIS A 62 29.98 12.16 -6.19
CA HIS A 62 29.56 10.84 -6.64
C HIS A 62 28.55 10.13 -5.71
N ASN A 63 27.91 10.87 -4.80
CA ASN A 63 26.96 10.34 -3.81
C ASN A 63 27.54 9.22 -2.95
N PHE A 64 28.82 9.32 -2.60
CA PHE A 64 29.56 8.36 -1.77
C PHE A 64 29.43 6.92 -2.27
N SER A 65 29.40 6.73 -3.59
CA SER A 65 29.17 5.41 -4.20
C SER A 65 30.46 4.64 -4.53
N GLY A 66 31.62 5.16 -4.13
CA GLY A 66 32.93 4.66 -4.55
C GLY A 66 33.35 5.03 -5.99
N ARG A 67 32.46 5.63 -6.80
CA ARG A 67 32.79 6.07 -8.17
C ARG A 67 33.79 7.24 -8.15
N GLY A 68 34.62 7.30 -9.20
CA GLY A 68 35.65 8.33 -9.35
C GLY A 68 36.96 8.01 -8.62
N PHE A 69 37.10 6.80 -8.08
CA PHE A 69 38.31 6.33 -7.41
C PHE A 69 38.70 4.94 -7.93
N ASP A 70 39.98 4.62 -7.82
CA ASP A 70 40.50 3.34 -8.28
C ASP A 70 40.08 2.19 -7.35
N LYS A 71 40.20 0.97 -7.87
CA LYS A 71 40.05 -0.25 -7.09
C LYS A 71 41.32 -0.49 -6.28
N LYS A 72 41.13 -1.04 -5.08
CA LYS A 72 42.18 -1.40 -4.13
C LYS A 72 42.20 -2.92 -3.95
N THR A 73 43.38 -3.47 -3.68
CA THR A 73 43.51 -4.89 -3.31
C THR A 73 43.02 -5.11 -1.88
N ALA A 74 42.79 -6.37 -1.51
CA ALA A 74 42.36 -6.70 -0.14
C ALA A 74 43.41 -6.27 0.90
N GLU A 75 44.70 -6.39 0.56
CA GLU A 75 45.83 -6.01 1.42
C GLU A 75 45.88 -4.50 1.62
N GLN A 76 45.65 -3.72 0.56
CA GLN A 76 45.57 -2.27 0.65
C GLN A 76 44.39 -1.83 1.53
N ILE A 77 43.22 -2.44 1.35
CA ILE A 77 42.04 -2.14 2.18
C ILE A 77 42.31 -2.48 3.65
N ALA A 78 42.91 -3.64 3.92
CA ALA A 78 43.22 -4.07 5.29
C ALA A 78 44.24 -3.14 5.97
N SER A 79 45.33 -2.77 5.28
CA SER A 79 46.31 -1.81 5.79
C SER A 79 45.66 -0.44 6.04
N GLU A 80 44.91 0.09 5.07
CA GLU A 80 44.26 1.39 5.25
C GLU A 80 43.28 1.41 6.42
N LEU A 81 42.48 0.34 6.62
CA LEU A 81 41.51 0.26 7.71
C LEU A 81 42.18 0.35 9.09
N VAL A 82 43.36 -0.26 9.24
CA VAL A 82 44.13 -0.28 10.48
C VAL A 82 44.93 1.02 10.64
N ASP A 83 45.69 1.39 9.63
CA ASP A 83 46.69 2.46 9.70
C ASP A 83 46.04 3.85 9.61
N GLY A 84 44.93 3.96 8.86
CA GLY A 84 44.22 5.22 8.60
C GLY A 84 43.14 5.58 9.63
N PHE A 85 42.88 4.73 10.63
CA PHE A 85 41.76 4.94 11.56
C PHE A 85 41.87 6.27 12.32
N LYS A 86 43.05 6.58 12.86
CA LYS A 86 43.24 7.77 13.71
C LYS A 86 43.00 9.07 12.95
N SER A 87 43.50 9.18 11.72
CA SER A 87 43.30 10.36 10.88
C SER A 87 41.85 10.46 10.40
N ALA A 88 41.22 9.34 10.07
CA ALA A 88 39.81 9.31 9.68
C ALA A 88 38.86 9.71 10.83
N LEU A 89 39.16 9.28 12.05
CA LEU A 89 38.39 9.66 13.24
C LEU A 89 38.49 11.16 13.49
N GLN A 90 39.69 11.74 13.38
CA GLN A 90 39.89 13.18 13.51
C GLN A 90 39.06 13.93 12.47
N PHE A 91 39.09 13.52 11.20
CA PHE A 91 38.26 14.11 10.16
C PHE A 91 36.77 14.05 10.48
N ALA A 92 36.26 12.91 10.96
CA ALA A 92 34.84 12.76 11.30
C ALA A 92 34.42 13.61 12.51
N GLN A 93 35.33 13.81 13.48
CA GLN A 93 35.09 14.68 14.64
C GLN A 93 35.09 16.16 14.25
N ASP A 94 35.96 16.55 13.32
CA ASP A 94 36.07 17.92 12.83
C ASP A 94 35.03 18.26 11.73
N PHE A 95 34.24 17.28 11.30
CA PHE A 95 33.24 17.45 10.25
C PHE A 95 32.10 18.38 10.71
N SER A 96 31.99 19.54 10.06
CA SER A 96 31.07 20.62 10.43
C SER A 96 29.95 20.91 9.42
N ASP A 97 30.02 20.36 8.19
CA ASP A 97 29.00 20.52 7.14
C ASP A 97 27.78 19.60 7.38
N MET A 98 27.16 19.70 8.56
CA MET A 98 26.02 18.88 8.95
C MET A 98 24.72 19.29 8.26
N SER A 99 24.57 20.57 7.91
CA SER A 99 23.35 21.10 7.31
C SER A 99 23.08 20.49 5.92
N ALA A 100 24.13 20.16 5.16
CA ALA A 100 24.01 19.51 3.86
C ALA A 100 23.35 18.12 3.90
N PHE A 101 23.30 17.48 5.07
CA PHE A 101 22.76 16.12 5.24
C PHE A 101 21.51 16.06 6.12
N ARG A 102 21.02 17.22 6.55
CA ARG A 102 19.85 17.35 7.42
C ARG A 102 18.60 17.63 6.61
N LEU A 103 17.56 16.83 6.81
CA LEU A 103 16.30 16.95 6.07
C LEU A 103 15.63 18.31 6.31
N ASP A 104 15.65 18.82 7.54
CA ASP A 104 15.07 20.12 7.88
C ASP A 104 15.77 21.28 7.15
N GLU A 105 17.09 21.25 7.05
CA GLU A 105 17.87 22.25 6.31
C GLU A 105 17.72 22.11 4.79
N PHE A 106 17.62 20.87 4.29
CA PHE A 106 17.29 20.62 2.89
C PHE A 106 15.92 21.18 2.52
N ILE A 107 14.90 20.95 3.34
CA ILE A 107 13.55 21.49 3.13
C ILE A 107 13.57 23.02 3.20
N LYS A 108 14.27 23.62 4.18
CA LYS A 108 14.43 25.10 4.22
C LYS A 108 15.10 25.63 2.97
N THR A 109 16.17 24.98 2.50
CA THR A 109 16.88 25.37 1.27
C THR A 109 15.97 25.27 0.06
N LEU A 110 15.18 24.19 -0.05
CA LEU A 110 14.19 24.02 -1.10
C LEU A 110 13.16 25.15 -1.06
N LEU A 111 12.55 25.43 0.09
CA LEU A 111 11.53 26.47 0.26
C LEU A 111 12.08 27.88 0.02
N ASN A 112 13.34 28.14 0.38
CA ASN A 112 14.00 29.43 0.22
C ASN A 112 14.68 29.61 -1.13
N ASN A 113 14.66 28.61 -2.02
CA ASN A 113 15.31 28.72 -3.31
C ASN A 113 14.55 29.73 -4.20
N THR A 114 15.11 30.93 -4.32
CA THR A 114 14.56 32.04 -5.09
C THR A 114 14.85 31.95 -6.59
N LYS A 115 15.74 31.05 -7.02
CA LYS A 115 16.07 30.89 -8.45
C LYS A 115 14.82 30.45 -9.24
N PRO A 116 14.49 31.14 -10.34
CA PRO A 116 13.48 30.63 -11.27
C PRO A 116 13.99 29.31 -11.83
N ILE A 117 13.29 28.21 -11.54
CA ILE A 117 13.50 26.94 -12.21
C ILE A 117 12.55 26.94 -13.40
N ASP A 118 13.09 26.99 -14.60
CA ASP A 118 12.31 26.85 -15.83
C ASP A 118 12.06 25.36 -16.05
N PHE A 119 10.84 24.92 -15.75
CA PHE A 119 10.42 23.54 -15.96
C PHE A 119 10.15 23.33 -17.46
N THR A 120 11.23 23.20 -18.22
CA THR A 120 11.12 22.77 -19.61
C THR A 120 10.45 21.39 -19.68
N GLN A 121 9.74 21.12 -20.77
CA GLN A 121 9.03 19.84 -20.98
C GLN A 121 9.95 18.63 -20.76
N LYS A 122 11.22 18.74 -21.14
CA LYS A 122 12.25 17.73 -20.95
C LYS A 122 12.59 17.47 -19.47
N VAL A 123 12.61 18.51 -18.63
CA VAL A 123 12.80 18.38 -17.18
C VAL A 123 11.60 17.70 -16.55
N ILE A 124 10.38 18.07 -16.97
CA ILE A 124 9.13 17.44 -16.51
C ILE A 124 9.11 15.95 -16.86
N GLU A 125 9.49 15.59 -18.08
CA GLU A 125 9.56 14.19 -18.53
C GLU A 125 10.64 13.40 -17.78
N THR A 126 11.77 14.01 -17.45
CA THR A 126 12.84 13.37 -16.67
C THR A 126 12.44 13.17 -15.21
N VAL A 127 11.73 14.13 -14.61
CA VAL A 127 11.18 14.01 -13.25
C VAL A 127 10.07 12.96 -13.20
N LYS A 128 9.18 12.90 -14.20
CA LYS A 128 8.15 11.85 -14.31
C LYS A 128 8.71 10.42 -14.38
N LEU A 129 9.96 10.26 -14.81
CA LEU A 129 10.65 8.97 -14.84
C LEU A 129 11.25 8.56 -13.47
N SER A 130 11.27 9.46 -12.48
CA SER A 130 11.92 9.27 -11.19
C SER A 130 10.92 9.45 -10.03
N TYR A 131 10.39 8.32 -9.50
CA TYR A 131 9.67 8.05 -8.23
C TYR A 131 8.76 9.12 -7.50
N PRO A 132 7.84 8.70 -6.61
CA PRO A 132 6.86 9.57 -5.92
C PRO A 132 7.39 10.67 -4.99
N PRO A 133 8.54 10.53 -4.28
CA PRO A 133 9.04 11.58 -3.38
C PRO A 133 9.35 12.89 -4.10
N GLU A 134 9.88 12.82 -5.31
CA GLU A 134 10.24 13.96 -6.13
C GLU A 134 8.98 14.68 -6.67
N GLU A 135 7.93 13.93 -7.00
CA GLU A 135 6.61 14.47 -7.37
C GLU A 135 5.95 15.18 -6.18
N PHE A 136 5.98 14.57 -4.99
CA PHE A 136 5.46 15.18 -3.77
C PHE A 136 6.24 16.44 -3.34
N LEU A 137 7.57 16.42 -3.44
CA LEU A 137 8.42 17.59 -3.19
C LEU A 137 8.19 18.69 -4.24
N GLY A 138 7.98 18.29 -5.50
CA GLY A 138 7.62 19.19 -6.59
C GLY A 138 6.28 19.89 -6.36
N GLU A 139 5.24 19.13 -5.99
CA GLU A 139 3.93 19.71 -5.61
C GLU A 139 4.05 20.63 -4.40
N LEU A 140 4.78 20.23 -3.36
CA LEU A 140 4.95 21.06 -2.15
C LEU A 140 5.63 22.40 -2.50
N PHE A 141 6.66 22.37 -3.35
CA PHE A 141 7.39 23.57 -3.77
C PHE A 141 6.56 24.47 -4.70
N VAL A 142 5.84 23.89 -5.67
CA VAL A 142 4.94 24.63 -6.57
C VAL A 142 3.82 25.29 -5.79
N ASN A 143 3.18 24.55 -4.87
CA ASN A 143 2.12 25.08 -4.02
C ASN A 143 2.63 26.19 -3.09
N HIS A 144 3.83 26.04 -2.52
CA HIS A 144 4.45 27.09 -1.71
C HIS A 144 4.78 28.33 -2.54
N ARG A 145 5.34 28.19 -3.75
CA ARG A 145 5.63 29.32 -4.65
C ARG A 145 4.37 30.01 -5.15
N TYR A 146 3.33 29.26 -5.46
CA TYR A 146 2.01 29.80 -5.81
C TYR A 146 1.44 30.60 -4.64
N ALA A 147 1.52 30.06 -3.41
CA ALA A 147 1.14 30.78 -2.19
C ALA A 147 1.99 32.05 -1.97
N CYS A 148 3.31 32.02 -2.16
CA CYS A 148 4.16 33.21 -2.06
C CYS A 148 3.84 34.27 -3.14
N ARG A 149 3.47 33.85 -4.36
CA ARG A 149 3.03 34.74 -5.44
C ARG A 149 1.70 35.42 -5.07
N LEU A 150 0.75 34.64 -4.55
CA LEU A 150 -0.52 35.15 -4.03
C LEU A 150 -0.31 36.10 -2.85
N LEU A 151 0.64 35.82 -1.95
CA LEU A 151 1.00 36.70 -0.83
C LEU A 151 1.68 38.01 -1.30
N GLY A 152 2.45 37.96 -2.39
CA GLY A 152 3.01 39.15 -3.04
C GLY A 152 1.93 40.01 -3.71
N GLN A 153 0.91 39.38 -4.29
CA GLN A 153 -0.24 40.04 -4.91
C GLN A 153 -1.26 40.56 -3.87
N ALA A 154 -1.38 39.90 -2.71
CA ALA A 154 -2.26 40.30 -1.60
C ALA A 154 -1.90 41.64 -0.93
N ARG A 155 -0.74 42.25 -1.26
CA ARG A 155 -0.42 43.63 -0.86
C ARG A 155 -1.21 44.68 -1.64
N GLN A 156 -1.88 44.30 -2.73
CA GLN A 156 -2.79 45.16 -3.47
C GLN A 156 -4.22 44.62 -3.29
N GLY A 157 -5.07 45.48 -2.73
CA GLY A 157 -6.26 45.09 -1.98
C GLY A 157 -7.30 44.32 -2.77
N ASP A 158 -7.72 43.19 -2.20
CA ASP A 158 -8.98 42.53 -2.55
C ASP A 158 -9.59 41.90 -1.28
N GLN A 159 -10.79 42.32 -0.91
CA GLN A 159 -11.49 41.87 0.31
C GLN A 159 -11.93 40.40 0.21
N GLN A 160 -12.08 39.84 -0.99
CA GLN A 160 -12.28 38.39 -1.15
C GLN A 160 -11.01 37.59 -0.81
N LEU A 161 -9.83 38.14 -1.10
CA LEU A 161 -8.54 37.52 -0.72
C LEU A 161 -8.29 37.54 0.78
N GLN A 162 -8.71 38.60 1.51
CA GLN A 162 -8.56 38.66 2.97
C GLN A 162 -9.30 37.50 3.67
N SER A 163 -10.45 37.07 3.13
CA SER A 163 -11.19 35.89 3.62
C SER A 163 -10.52 34.54 3.33
N GLN A 164 -9.65 34.47 2.31
CA GLN A 164 -8.84 33.29 2.00
C GLN A 164 -7.51 33.28 2.78
N VAL A 165 -6.92 34.46 3.02
CA VAL A 165 -5.74 34.64 3.88
C VAL A 165 -6.05 34.33 5.35
N GLN A 166 -7.24 34.71 5.85
CA GLN A 166 -7.69 34.27 7.18
C GLN A 166 -7.77 32.73 7.29
N ARG A 167 -8.18 32.04 6.23
CA ARG A 167 -8.20 30.56 6.19
C ARG A 167 -6.81 29.91 6.24
N LEU A 168 -5.76 30.60 5.78
CA LEU A 168 -4.37 30.14 5.82
C LEU A 168 -3.65 30.44 7.15
N GLN A 169 -4.22 31.33 7.98
CA GLN A 169 -3.73 31.62 9.34
C GLN A 169 -4.33 30.68 10.40
N HIS A 170 -5.31 29.85 10.02
CA HIS A 170 -5.84 28.82 10.89
C HIS A 170 -4.96 27.56 10.85
N PRO A 171 -4.81 26.83 11.97
CA PRO A 171 -4.12 25.54 11.98
C PRO A 171 -4.70 24.66 10.87
N ALA A 172 -3.87 23.86 10.21
CA ALA A 172 -4.29 22.94 9.16
C ALA A 172 -5.60 22.25 9.56
N PRO A 173 -6.61 22.21 8.68
CA PRO A 173 -7.93 21.69 9.04
C PRO A 173 -7.73 20.31 9.68
N LYS A 174 -8.27 20.16 10.90
CA LYS A 174 -8.11 18.92 11.66
C LYS A 174 -8.66 17.78 10.81
N ARG A 175 -7.80 16.81 10.48
CA ARG A 175 -8.19 15.62 9.71
C ARG A 175 -9.32 14.91 10.46
N PRO A 176 -10.39 14.49 9.77
CA PRO A 176 -11.45 13.72 10.41
C PRO A 176 -10.86 12.43 10.98
N LYS A 177 -11.18 12.15 12.23
CA LYS A 177 -10.69 10.97 12.93
C LYS A 177 -11.64 9.81 12.70
N ILE A 178 -11.14 8.70 12.15
CA ILE A 178 -11.91 7.50 11.87
C ILE A 178 -11.45 6.33 12.73
N LEU A 179 -12.42 5.62 13.29
CA LEU A 179 -12.20 4.31 13.88
C LEU A 179 -12.33 3.22 12.81
N LEU A 180 -11.27 2.44 12.58
CA LEU A 180 -11.30 1.28 11.70
C LEU A 180 -11.27 0.00 12.54
N ALA A 181 -12.40 -0.71 12.63
CA ALA A 181 -12.49 -2.00 13.31
C ALA A 181 -12.58 -3.14 12.28
N MET A 182 -11.58 -4.02 12.25
CA MET A 182 -11.54 -5.12 11.29
C MET A 182 -10.66 -6.29 11.73
N PRO A 183 -10.84 -7.50 11.19
CA PRO A 183 -9.91 -8.61 11.40
C PRO A 183 -8.53 -8.34 10.79
N SER A 184 -7.50 -9.07 11.28
CA SER A 184 -6.12 -8.92 10.79
C SER A 184 -5.87 -9.45 9.37
N ASP A 185 -6.81 -10.22 8.81
CA ASP A 185 -6.86 -10.82 7.45
C ASP A 185 -5.67 -10.53 6.54
N VAL A 186 -4.62 -11.36 6.64
CA VAL A 186 -3.41 -11.32 5.80
C VAL A 186 -2.77 -9.93 5.61
N GLY A 187 -2.97 -9.01 6.55
CA GLY A 187 -2.44 -7.64 6.48
C GLY A 187 -3.28 -6.67 5.64
N LEU A 188 -4.48 -7.05 5.18
CA LEU A 188 -5.38 -6.15 4.44
C LEU A 188 -5.73 -4.89 5.24
N TYR A 189 -5.80 -4.99 6.57
CA TYR A 189 -6.04 -3.82 7.43
C TYR A 189 -4.98 -2.73 7.29
N GLN A 190 -3.74 -3.09 6.95
CA GLN A 190 -2.66 -2.13 6.75
C GLN A 190 -2.91 -1.32 5.47
N CYS A 191 -3.36 -1.98 4.40
CA CYS A 191 -3.75 -1.29 3.17
C CYS A 191 -4.92 -0.33 3.38
N PHE A 192 -5.92 -0.74 4.19
CA PHE A 192 -6.99 0.18 4.62
C PHE A 192 -6.45 1.37 5.40
N GLN A 193 -5.58 1.15 6.38
CA GLN A 193 -4.99 2.23 7.18
C GLN A 193 -4.24 3.23 6.30
N GLU A 194 -3.40 2.75 5.38
CA GLU A 194 -2.64 3.63 4.49
C GLU A 194 -3.53 4.37 3.51
N ASN A 195 -4.52 3.70 2.91
CA ASN A 195 -5.45 4.35 2.01
C ASN A 195 -6.35 5.37 2.73
N LEU A 196 -6.84 5.08 3.94
CA LEU A 196 -7.57 6.06 4.75
C LEU A 196 -6.71 7.29 5.07
N ARG A 197 -5.44 7.09 5.46
CA ARG A 197 -4.52 8.21 5.71
C ARG A 197 -4.23 9.01 4.45
N PHE A 198 -4.08 8.33 3.31
CA PHE A 198 -3.93 8.95 1.99
C PHE A 198 -5.14 9.81 1.63
N HIS A 199 -6.35 9.33 1.92
CA HIS A 199 -7.62 10.07 1.74
C HIS A 199 -7.92 11.07 2.88
N GLY A 200 -6.93 11.40 3.71
CA GLY A 200 -7.00 12.53 4.63
C GLY A 200 -7.59 12.23 6.01
N PHE A 201 -7.79 10.96 6.38
CA PHE A 201 -8.26 10.59 7.72
C PHE A 201 -7.11 10.47 8.73
N ASP A 202 -7.40 10.79 9.99
CA ASP A 202 -6.61 10.32 11.14
C ASP A 202 -7.17 8.97 11.61
N VAL A 203 -6.37 7.90 11.55
CA VAL A 203 -6.87 6.53 11.66
C VAL A 203 -6.47 5.90 12.99
N VAL A 204 -7.48 5.52 13.78
CA VAL A 204 -7.32 4.64 14.94
C VAL A 204 -7.92 3.29 14.61
N SER A 205 -7.18 2.21 14.87
CA SER A 205 -7.61 0.87 14.49
C SER A 205 -7.87 -0.05 15.67
N VAL A 206 -8.85 -0.92 15.49
CA VAL A 206 -9.15 -2.06 16.37
C VAL A 206 -9.02 -3.33 15.53
N ILE A 207 -7.94 -4.06 15.74
CA ILE A 207 -7.60 -5.23 14.93
C ILE A 207 -7.92 -6.50 15.71
N ALA A 208 -8.84 -7.30 15.18
CA ALA A 208 -9.17 -8.60 15.75
C ALA A 208 -8.26 -9.70 15.18
N HIS A 209 -7.45 -10.30 16.03
CA HIS A 209 -6.59 -11.44 15.70
C HIS A 209 -7.33 -12.75 15.98
N ILE A 210 -8.19 -13.17 15.04
CA ILE A 210 -9.12 -14.30 15.23
C ILE A 210 -8.40 -15.59 15.66
N ALA A 211 -7.28 -15.93 15.03
CA ALA A 211 -6.50 -17.12 15.38
C ALA A 211 -5.93 -17.08 16.80
N LYS A 212 -5.60 -15.88 17.31
CA LYS A 212 -5.06 -15.68 18.66
C LYS A 212 -6.13 -15.36 19.71
N ARG A 213 -7.37 -15.09 19.27
CA ARG A 213 -8.48 -14.60 20.11
C ARG A 213 -8.12 -13.31 20.87
N GLU A 214 -7.38 -12.43 20.21
CA GLU A 214 -6.89 -11.18 20.78
C GLU A 214 -7.43 -9.97 20.01
N ILE A 215 -7.55 -8.83 20.70
CA ILE A 215 -7.83 -7.53 20.09
C ILE A 215 -6.66 -6.59 20.34
N SER A 216 -6.14 -6.01 19.27
CA SER A 216 -5.18 -4.91 19.33
C SER A 216 -5.90 -3.59 19.12
N ALA A 217 -5.81 -2.68 20.10
CA ALA A 217 -6.41 -1.36 20.04
C ALA A 217 -5.60 -0.36 20.89
N ASN A 218 -5.93 0.94 20.80
CA ASN A 218 -5.34 1.94 21.70
C ASN A 218 -5.85 1.77 23.15
N HIS A 219 -5.20 2.47 24.08
CA HIS A 219 -5.52 2.37 25.50
C HIS A 219 -6.99 2.67 25.81
N PHE A 220 -7.53 3.76 25.25
CA PHE A 220 -8.92 4.17 25.43
C PHE A 220 -9.93 3.05 25.10
N ILE A 221 -9.77 2.39 23.95
CA ILE A 221 -10.68 1.32 23.53
C ILE A 221 -10.52 0.09 24.42
N LEU A 222 -9.30 -0.24 24.84
CA LEU A 222 -9.07 -1.35 25.77
C LEU A 222 -9.73 -1.10 27.14
N GLN A 223 -9.75 0.14 27.63
CA GLN A 223 -10.49 0.51 28.84
C GLN A 223 -11.99 0.31 28.68
N LEU A 224 -12.57 0.77 27.55
CA LEU A 224 -13.98 0.55 27.25
C LEU A 224 -14.33 -0.95 27.23
N LEU A 225 -13.50 -1.77 26.58
CA LEU A 225 -13.72 -3.22 26.51
C LEU A 225 -13.70 -3.87 27.91
N LYS A 226 -12.89 -3.38 28.84
CA LYS A 226 -12.88 -3.81 30.26
C LYS A 226 -14.05 -3.29 31.10
N GLY A 227 -14.84 -2.35 30.58
CA GLY A 227 -15.91 -1.69 31.33
C GLY A 227 -15.42 -0.58 32.26
N GLU A 228 -14.19 -0.11 32.06
CA GLU A 228 -13.63 1.02 32.81
C GLU A 228 -14.17 2.34 32.27
N THR A 229 -14.29 3.35 33.14
CA THR A 229 -14.62 4.72 32.73
C THR A 229 -13.33 5.42 32.28
N PRO A 230 -13.22 5.85 31.02
CA PRO A 230 -12.01 6.47 30.50
C PRO A 230 -11.80 7.87 31.10
N ALA A 231 -10.63 8.11 31.69
CA ALA A 231 -10.29 9.40 32.29
C ALA A 231 -10.16 10.54 31.25
N ALA A 232 -9.76 10.19 30.02
CA ALA A 232 -9.66 11.10 28.88
C ALA A 232 -10.32 10.46 27.66
N PRO A 233 -11.60 10.72 27.39
CA PRO A 233 -12.31 10.08 26.28
C PRO A 233 -11.80 10.55 24.92
N GLU A 234 -11.65 9.61 23.98
CA GLU A 234 -11.39 9.92 22.59
C GLU A 234 -12.70 9.90 21.79
N TYR A 235 -12.86 10.87 20.90
CA TYR A 235 -14.01 10.96 19.99
C TYR A 235 -13.58 10.77 18.55
N TYR A 236 -14.48 10.20 17.75
CA TYR A 236 -14.28 9.90 16.33
C TYR A 236 -15.34 10.61 15.52
N ASP A 237 -14.96 11.10 14.35
CA ASP A 237 -15.90 11.69 13.39
C ASP A 237 -16.65 10.57 12.66
N TYR A 238 -16.00 9.43 12.42
CA TYR A 238 -16.59 8.27 11.74
C TYR A 238 -16.11 6.95 12.36
N ALA A 239 -16.85 5.87 12.12
CA ALA A 239 -16.41 4.52 12.43
C ALA A 239 -16.77 3.56 11.29
N LEU A 240 -15.81 2.74 10.88
CA LEU A 240 -15.97 1.71 9.86
C LEU A 240 -15.68 0.34 10.48
N PHE A 241 -16.68 -0.53 10.43
CA PHE A 241 -16.60 -1.91 10.89
C PHE A 241 -16.62 -2.85 9.70
N ILE A 242 -15.56 -3.63 9.55
CA ILE A 242 -15.52 -4.76 8.64
C ILE A 242 -15.70 -6.03 9.46
N ARG A 243 -16.61 -6.92 9.03
CA ARG A 243 -16.97 -8.14 9.79
C ARG A 243 -17.41 -7.80 11.22
N SER A 244 -18.46 -6.97 11.30
CA SER A 244 -19.01 -6.46 12.56
C SER A 244 -19.49 -7.57 13.50
N ASP A 245 -19.77 -8.78 13.00
CA ASP A 245 -20.08 -9.98 13.80
C ASP A 245 -19.02 -10.28 14.86
N ILE A 246 -17.74 -10.00 14.58
CA ILE A 246 -16.63 -10.18 15.53
C ILE A 246 -16.76 -9.21 16.70
N PHE A 247 -17.13 -7.96 16.41
CA PHE A 247 -17.09 -6.85 17.35
C PHE A 247 -18.36 -6.74 18.20
N VAL A 248 -19.47 -7.30 17.72
CA VAL A 248 -20.66 -7.54 18.56
C VAL A 248 -20.30 -8.47 19.72
N GLY A 249 -19.57 -9.55 19.44
CA GLY A 249 -19.25 -10.58 20.45
C GLY A 249 -18.45 -10.04 21.65
N VAL A 250 -17.65 -9.00 21.44
CA VAL A 250 -16.86 -8.33 22.50
C VAL A 250 -17.52 -7.06 23.03
N GLY A 251 -18.73 -6.73 22.57
CA GLY A 251 -19.49 -5.55 22.99
C GLY A 251 -18.89 -4.21 22.57
N LEU A 252 -17.98 -4.19 21.58
CA LEU A 252 -17.31 -2.96 21.17
C LEU A 252 -18.28 -1.95 20.57
N ILE A 253 -19.22 -2.41 19.76
CA ILE A 253 -20.09 -1.56 18.94
C ILE A 253 -20.95 -0.64 19.81
N ASP A 254 -21.62 -1.20 20.83
CA ASP A 254 -22.41 -0.40 21.78
C ASP A 254 -21.56 0.55 22.62
N LYS A 255 -20.40 0.06 23.08
CA LYS A 255 -19.52 0.84 23.96
C LYS A 255 -18.89 2.04 23.25
N ILE A 256 -18.62 1.92 21.95
CA ILE A 256 -17.98 3.00 21.18
C ILE A 256 -18.98 3.98 20.59
N LYS A 257 -20.24 3.58 20.37
CA LYS A 257 -21.29 4.40 19.77
C LYS A 257 -21.42 5.81 20.38
N PRO A 258 -21.37 6.02 21.72
CA PRO A 258 -21.44 7.37 22.31
C PRO A 258 -20.26 8.29 21.97
N TYR A 259 -19.16 7.72 21.43
CA TYR A 259 -17.93 8.42 21.10
C TYR A 259 -17.76 8.65 19.59
N VAL A 260 -18.71 8.19 18.76
CA VAL A 260 -18.73 8.42 17.31
C VAL A 260 -19.76 9.51 17.00
N LYS A 261 -19.33 10.58 16.35
CA LYS A 261 -20.18 11.76 16.07
C LYS A 261 -20.97 11.63 14.77
N GLY A 262 -20.34 11.09 13.74
CA GLY A 262 -20.94 10.90 12.42
C GLY A 262 -21.31 9.45 12.16
N ASN A 263 -21.24 9.06 10.89
CA ASN A 263 -21.68 7.74 10.47
C ASN A 263 -20.80 6.63 11.07
N MET A 264 -21.47 5.70 11.76
CA MET A 264 -20.95 4.41 12.12
C MET A 264 -21.47 3.39 11.11
N VAL A 265 -20.56 2.77 10.36
CA VAL A 265 -20.86 2.00 9.15
C VAL A 265 -20.36 0.58 9.32
N ALA A 266 -21.18 -0.39 8.88
CA ALA A 266 -20.76 -1.78 8.75
C ALA A 266 -20.63 -2.16 7.27
N TYR A 267 -19.59 -2.91 6.92
CA TYR A 267 -19.45 -3.55 5.61
C TYR A 267 -19.13 -5.03 5.79
N GLN A 268 -19.94 -5.87 5.16
CA GLN A 268 -19.81 -7.33 5.22
C GLN A 268 -19.13 -7.87 3.96
N TRP A 269 -17.93 -8.43 4.13
CA TRP A 269 -17.06 -8.97 3.06
C TRP A 269 -17.39 -10.37 2.57
N ASP A 270 -18.27 -11.06 3.25
CA ASP A 270 -18.60 -12.44 2.95
C ASP A 270 -20.10 -12.61 2.92
N ALA A 271 -20.58 -13.55 2.11
CA ALA A 271 -21.99 -13.89 2.06
C ALA A 271 -22.59 -14.06 3.47
N LEU A 272 -23.76 -13.46 3.73
CA LEU A 272 -24.40 -13.42 5.04
C LEU A 272 -24.62 -14.82 5.62
N ALA A 273 -24.96 -15.79 4.76
CA ALA A 273 -25.16 -17.19 5.13
C ALA A 273 -23.92 -17.85 5.78
N ARG A 274 -22.72 -17.35 5.49
CA ARG A 274 -21.46 -17.87 6.06
C ARG A 274 -21.23 -17.38 7.50
N PHE A 275 -21.82 -16.26 7.89
CA PHE A 275 -21.58 -15.59 9.17
C PHE A 275 -22.89 -15.23 9.87
N PRO A 276 -23.63 -16.20 10.45
CA PRO A 276 -24.95 -15.95 11.03
C PRO A 276 -24.95 -14.98 12.20
N ASN A 277 -23.82 -14.78 12.89
CA ASN A 277 -23.71 -13.77 13.96
C ASN A 277 -23.81 -12.34 13.44
N ILE A 278 -23.67 -12.11 12.13
CA ILE A 278 -23.77 -10.78 11.53
C ILE A 278 -25.14 -10.14 11.77
N TRP A 279 -26.20 -10.95 11.87
CA TRP A 279 -27.56 -10.49 12.14
C TRP A 279 -27.68 -9.78 13.50
N LYS A 280 -26.85 -10.13 14.47
CA LYS A 280 -26.79 -9.43 15.77
C LYS A 280 -26.18 -8.05 15.65
N ALA A 281 -25.36 -7.82 14.62
CA ALA A 281 -24.72 -6.53 14.38
C ALA A 281 -25.67 -5.53 13.71
N VAL A 282 -26.59 -6.01 12.87
CA VAL A 282 -27.49 -5.19 12.04
C VAL A 282 -28.18 -4.06 12.81
N PRO A 283 -28.78 -4.27 14.00
CA PRO A 283 -29.50 -3.22 14.70
C PRO A 283 -28.65 -2.02 15.14
N PHE A 284 -27.32 -2.13 15.11
CA PHE A 284 -26.43 -1.07 15.56
C PHE A 284 -26.04 -0.06 14.46
N PHE A 285 -26.33 -0.38 13.19
CA PHE A 285 -25.87 0.41 12.04
C PHE A 285 -27.05 0.87 11.19
N GLU A 286 -27.13 2.18 10.94
CA GLU A 286 -28.06 2.73 9.94
C GLU A 286 -27.55 2.47 8.51
N ARG A 287 -26.23 2.44 8.34
CA ARG A 287 -25.55 2.15 7.08
C ARG A 287 -24.83 0.81 7.18
N PHE A 288 -25.50 -0.23 6.71
CA PHE A 288 -24.96 -1.59 6.67
C PHE A 288 -24.86 -2.07 5.23
N PHE A 289 -23.63 -2.23 4.74
CA PHE A 289 -23.36 -2.59 3.35
C PHE A 289 -23.09 -4.08 3.15
N VAL A 290 -23.62 -4.61 2.06
CA VAL A 290 -23.31 -5.94 1.51
C VAL A 290 -22.90 -5.79 0.05
N TYR A 291 -22.03 -6.71 -0.43
CA TYR A 291 -21.59 -6.73 -1.83
C TYR A 291 -22.07 -7.93 -2.64
N ASP A 292 -22.65 -8.93 -1.97
CA ASP A 292 -23.21 -10.08 -2.66
C ASP A 292 -24.61 -9.73 -3.17
N THR A 293 -24.80 -9.79 -4.50
CA THR A 293 -26.08 -9.43 -5.14
C THR A 293 -27.25 -10.24 -4.58
N LYS A 294 -27.05 -11.53 -4.28
CA LYS A 294 -28.11 -12.39 -3.75
C LYS A 294 -28.50 -11.96 -2.34
N ASP A 295 -27.53 -11.67 -1.49
CA ASP A 295 -27.78 -11.17 -0.13
C ASP A 295 -28.54 -9.85 -0.15
N TYR A 296 -28.14 -8.92 -1.04
CA TYR A 296 -28.84 -7.65 -1.20
C TYR A 296 -30.27 -7.83 -1.69
N GLN A 297 -30.49 -8.64 -2.74
CA GLN A 297 -31.84 -8.89 -3.27
C GLN A 297 -32.78 -9.48 -2.22
N GLN A 298 -32.27 -10.38 -1.36
CA GLN A 298 -33.07 -11.03 -0.33
C GLN A 298 -33.39 -10.12 0.88
N HIS A 299 -32.59 -9.07 1.10
CA HIS A 299 -32.61 -8.27 2.32
C HIS A 299 -32.38 -6.77 2.07
N SER A 300 -32.88 -6.25 0.96
CA SER A 300 -32.73 -4.84 0.55
C SER A 300 -33.43 -3.85 1.49
N ASP A 301 -34.32 -4.33 2.37
CA ASP A 301 -34.93 -3.58 3.46
C ASP A 301 -33.96 -3.29 4.62
N LYS A 302 -32.86 -4.05 4.73
CA LYS A 302 -31.92 -3.99 5.86
C LYS A 302 -30.52 -3.58 5.47
N PHE A 303 -30.14 -3.76 4.21
CA PHE A 303 -28.78 -3.53 3.74
C PHE A 303 -28.75 -2.56 2.58
N LEU A 304 -27.67 -1.81 2.48
CA LEU A 304 -27.33 -0.97 1.34
C LEU A 304 -26.39 -1.74 0.40
N PRO A 305 -26.49 -1.52 -0.92
CA PRO A 305 -25.59 -2.14 -1.87
C PRO A 305 -24.25 -1.43 -1.89
N THR A 306 -23.17 -2.18 -2.09
CA THR A 306 -21.85 -1.68 -2.50
C THR A 306 -21.11 -2.79 -3.23
N SER A 307 -19.89 -2.54 -3.70
CA SER A 307 -19.00 -3.57 -4.24
C SER A 307 -17.70 -3.65 -3.44
N ASN A 308 -16.83 -4.60 -3.81
CA ASN A 308 -15.40 -4.43 -3.53
C ASN A 308 -14.83 -3.28 -4.38
N PHE A 309 -13.56 -2.96 -4.20
CA PHE A 309 -12.89 -1.81 -4.81
C PHE A 309 -11.42 -2.15 -5.07
N TYR A 310 -10.70 -1.28 -5.76
CA TYR A 310 -9.24 -1.32 -5.79
C TYR A 310 -8.65 -0.20 -4.91
N PHE A 311 -7.50 -0.45 -4.32
CA PHE A 311 -6.77 0.59 -3.59
C PHE A 311 -6.11 1.55 -4.57
N ASP A 312 -6.37 2.83 -4.40
CA ASP A 312 -5.79 3.91 -5.22
C ASP A 312 -4.51 4.50 -4.60
N HIS A 313 -4.19 4.16 -3.34
CA HIS A 313 -2.86 4.26 -2.77
C HIS A 313 -2.17 2.89 -2.75
N LEU A 314 -1.18 2.72 -3.61
CA LEU A 314 -0.48 1.45 -3.83
C LEU A 314 0.90 1.44 -3.19
N PRO A 315 1.38 0.27 -2.74
CA PRO A 315 2.76 0.12 -2.32
C PRO A 315 3.71 0.47 -3.49
N SER A 316 4.91 0.93 -3.16
CA SER A 316 5.93 1.31 -4.13
C SER A 316 6.10 0.25 -5.22
N ARG A 317 5.94 0.70 -6.47
CA ARG A 317 5.91 -0.13 -7.66
C ARG A 317 7.21 -0.94 -7.82
N ALA A 318 7.07 -2.25 -8.00
CA ALA A 318 8.16 -3.07 -8.53
C ALA A 318 8.51 -2.63 -9.97
N ALA A 319 9.79 -2.61 -10.33
CA ALA A 319 10.22 -2.38 -11.71
C ALA A 319 9.53 -3.35 -12.69
N ALA A 320 9.43 -2.95 -13.97
CA ALA A 320 8.59 -3.56 -14.99
C ALA A 320 8.78 -5.10 -15.10
N PRO A 321 7.71 -5.89 -15.27
CA PRO A 321 7.71 -7.28 -14.81
C PRO A 321 7.37 -8.25 -15.97
N ALA A 322 7.16 -9.56 -15.81
CA ALA A 322 5.83 -10.01 -15.43
C ALA A 322 5.60 -11.46 -15.82
N ALA A 323 5.04 -12.25 -14.90
CA ALA A 323 4.29 -13.43 -15.31
C ALA A 323 3.16 -13.00 -16.26
N ASP A 324 2.88 -13.81 -17.27
CA ASP A 324 1.74 -13.58 -18.15
C ASP A 324 0.45 -13.63 -17.33
N PHE A 325 0.37 -14.55 -16.37
CA PHE A 325 -0.79 -14.76 -15.52
C PHE A 325 -0.44 -14.76 -14.03
N TYR A 326 -1.31 -14.15 -13.22
CA TYR A 326 -1.18 -14.14 -11.77
C TYR A 326 -2.45 -14.59 -11.04
N PHE A 327 -2.29 -15.55 -10.13
CA PHE A 327 -3.32 -16.01 -9.21
C PHE A 327 -2.73 -16.23 -7.81
N VAL A 328 -3.48 -15.83 -6.78
CA VAL A 328 -3.26 -16.28 -5.41
C VAL A 328 -4.60 -16.55 -4.75
N GLY A 329 -4.71 -17.63 -4.00
CA GLY A 329 -5.91 -17.94 -3.24
C GLY A 329 -5.73 -19.14 -2.31
N ALA A 330 -6.63 -19.30 -1.35
CA ALA A 330 -6.67 -20.51 -0.53
C ALA A 330 -7.31 -21.69 -1.29
N HIS A 331 -6.99 -22.91 -0.88
CA HIS A 331 -7.76 -24.07 -1.34
C HIS A 331 -9.22 -23.95 -0.90
N VAL A 332 -10.14 -24.04 -1.87
CA VAL A 332 -11.58 -24.10 -1.64
C VAL A 332 -12.15 -25.23 -2.51
N PRO A 333 -12.88 -26.19 -1.93
CA PRO A 333 -13.56 -27.24 -2.69
C PRO A 333 -14.46 -26.66 -3.78
N GLY A 334 -14.42 -27.24 -4.98
CA GLY A 334 -15.21 -26.83 -6.15
C GLY A 334 -14.43 -26.02 -7.20
N ARG A 335 -13.24 -25.50 -6.88
CA ARG A 335 -12.43 -24.70 -7.84
C ARG A 335 -11.27 -25.45 -8.47
N GLN A 336 -10.89 -26.59 -7.90
CA GLN A 336 -9.64 -27.28 -8.24
C GLN A 336 -9.61 -27.74 -9.70
N VAL A 337 -10.75 -28.18 -10.25
CA VAL A 337 -10.86 -28.61 -11.65
C VAL A 337 -10.53 -27.47 -12.60
N ALA A 338 -11.16 -26.31 -12.43
CA ALA A 338 -10.90 -25.13 -13.27
C ALA A 338 -9.46 -24.62 -13.11
N ILE A 339 -8.95 -24.57 -11.88
CA ILE A 339 -7.56 -24.17 -11.60
C ILE A 339 -6.57 -25.09 -12.32
N ASN A 340 -6.75 -26.41 -12.23
CA ASN A 340 -5.88 -27.39 -12.89
C ASN A 340 -5.94 -27.29 -14.41
N ARG A 341 -7.15 -27.15 -14.99
CA ARG A 341 -7.32 -26.96 -16.45
C ARG A 341 -6.58 -25.72 -16.94
N PHE A 342 -6.72 -24.61 -16.22
CA PHE A 342 -6.01 -23.38 -16.54
C PHE A 342 -4.49 -23.56 -16.46
N ALA A 343 -3.99 -24.18 -15.39
CA ALA A 343 -2.56 -24.44 -15.21
C ALA A 343 -1.98 -25.34 -16.32
N GLN A 344 -2.72 -26.37 -16.71
CA GLN A 344 -2.33 -27.27 -17.81
C GLN A 344 -2.26 -26.52 -19.15
N LEU A 345 -3.27 -25.71 -19.47
CA LEU A 345 -3.30 -24.93 -20.70
C LEU A 345 -2.16 -23.90 -20.75
N ALA A 346 -1.93 -23.19 -19.64
CA ALA A 346 -0.81 -22.24 -19.55
C ALA A 346 0.55 -22.91 -19.81
N ARG A 347 0.72 -24.15 -19.32
CA ARG A 347 1.93 -24.94 -19.60
C ARG A 347 2.04 -25.30 -21.09
N GLN A 348 0.95 -25.72 -21.71
CA GLN A 348 0.92 -26.11 -23.14
C GLN A 348 1.29 -24.94 -24.06
N HIS A 349 0.86 -23.73 -23.72
CA HIS A 349 1.19 -22.51 -24.48
C HIS A 349 2.52 -21.86 -24.07
N GLY A 350 3.23 -22.40 -23.09
CA GLY A 350 4.49 -21.83 -22.59
C GLY A 350 4.32 -20.48 -21.89
N TRP A 351 3.11 -20.17 -21.40
CA TRP A 351 2.87 -18.93 -20.66
C TRP A 351 3.50 -18.99 -19.27
N THR A 352 4.08 -17.86 -18.85
CA THR A 352 4.63 -17.75 -17.50
C THR A 352 3.48 -17.60 -16.51
N LEU A 353 3.27 -18.62 -15.68
CA LEU A 353 2.20 -18.67 -14.69
C LEU A 353 2.75 -18.49 -13.27
N GLN A 354 2.32 -17.42 -12.60
CA GLN A 354 2.49 -17.28 -11.16
C GLN A 354 1.17 -17.62 -10.45
N MET A 355 1.00 -18.91 -10.16
CA MET A 355 -0.19 -19.44 -9.50
C MET A 355 0.16 -20.00 -8.13
N GLU A 356 -0.38 -19.37 -7.09
CA GLU A 356 -0.13 -19.74 -5.70
C GLU A 356 -1.43 -20.19 -5.00
N ILE A 357 -1.39 -21.39 -4.40
CA ILE A 357 -2.43 -21.91 -3.53
C ILE A 357 -1.93 -21.93 -2.09
N CYS A 358 -2.55 -21.14 -1.24
CA CYS A 358 -2.23 -21.13 0.19
C CYS A 358 -2.89 -22.32 0.90
N ALA A 359 -2.07 -23.10 1.58
CA ALA A 359 -2.47 -24.12 2.53
C ALA A 359 -2.61 -23.51 3.93
N PRO A 360 -3.46 -24.07 4.82
CA PRO A 360 -3.59 -23.59 6.20
C PRO A 360 -2.28 -23.63 7.00
N SER A 361 -1.41 -24.60 6.71
CA SER A 361 -0.07 -24.72 7.29
C SER A 361 0.83 -25.59 6.41
N GLU A 362 2.14 -25.62 6.70
CA GLU A 362 3.14 -26.47 6.03
C GLU A 362 2.74 -27.95 5.94
N GLN A 363 2.13 -28.48 7.01
CA GLN A 363 1.68 -29.88 7.08
C GLN A 363 0.59 -30.22 6.05
N HIS A 364 -0.15 -29.20 5.58
CA HIS A 364 -1.23 -29.37 4.61
C HIS A 364 -0.75 -29.25 3.16
N ILE A 365 0.52 -28.93 2.90
CA ILE A 365 1.05 -28.81 1.54
C ILE A 365 0.99 -30.15 0.79
N ALA A 366 1.51 -31.22 1.41
CA ALA A 366 1.56 -32.53 0.76
C ALA A 366 0.16 -33.10 0.43
N PRO A 367 -0.84 -33.06 1.34
CA PRO A 367 -2.21 -33.43 1.02
C PRO A 367 -2.81 -32.63 -0.15
N LEU A 368 -2.52 -31.33 -0.25
CA LEU A 368 -3.07 -30.49 -1.33
C LEU A 368 -2.49 -30.83 -2.71
N ARG A 369 -1.33 -31.49 -2.80
CA ARG A 369 -0.80 -31.95 -4.10
C ARG A 369 -1.66 -32.99 -4.77
N HIS A 370 -2.47 -33.74 -4.02
CA HIS A 370 -3.48 -34.63 -4.60
C HIS A 370 -4.52 -33.85 -5.41
N TYR A 371 -4.90 -32.66 -4.95
CA TYR A 371 -5.86 -31.80 -5.62
C TYR A 371 -5.25 -30.93 -6.72
N TYR A 372 -3.97 -30.59 -6.60
CA TYR A 372 -3.24 -29.74 -7.55
C TYR A 372 -1.96 -30.46 -8.02
N PRO A 373 -2.10 -31.42 -8.96
CA PRO A 373 -1.00 -32.29 -9.38
C PRO A 373 0.02 -31.58 -10.28
N HIS A 374 -0.29 -30.39 -10.80
CA HIS A 374 0.59 -29.66 -11.69
C HIS A 374 1.69 -28.90 -10.93
N ASP A 375 2.93 -29.04 -11.37
CA ASP A 375 4.14 -28.43 -10.79
C ASP A 375 4.22 -26.91 -11.00
N ASN A 376 3.56 -26.37 -12.03
CA ASN A 376 3.40 -24.93 -12.25
C ASN A 376 2.31 -24.30 -11.35
N ILE A 377 1.76 -25.06 -10.41
CA ILE A 377 0.99 -24.55 -9.27
C ILE A 377 1.89 -24.60 -8.04
N CYS A 378 2.20 -23.44 -7.47
CA CYS A 378 2.92 -23.32 -6.21
C CYS A 378 1.94 -23.51 -5.04
N ILE A 379 2.23 -24.40 -4.10
CA ILE A 379 1.45 -24.56 -2.86
C ILE A 379 2.33 -24.07 -1.71
N GLN A 380 1.82 -23.14 -0.90
CA GLN A 380 2.57 -22.56 0.22
C GLN A 380 1.86 -22.79 1.55
N GLY A 381 2.61 -23.07 2.61
CA GLY A 381 2.10 -23.25 3.98
C GLY A 381 1.82 -21.96 4.73
N ARG A 382 1.94 -20.81 4.04
CA ARG A 382 1.75 -19.47 4.59
C ARG A 382 0.96 -18.61 3.61
N PHE A 383 0.21 -17.68 4.16
CA PHE A 383 -0.50 -16.68 3.36
C PHE A 383 0.45 -15.57 2.95
N LYS A 384 0.38 -15.19 1.67
CA LYS A 384 0.98 -13.97 1.16
C LYS A 384 0.30 -12.75 1.78
N SER A 385 1.07 -11.73 2.17
CA SER A 385 0.47 -10.49 2.67
C SER A 385 -0.34 -9.81 1.57
N PHE A 386 -1.36 -9.04 1.93
CA PHE A 386 -2.16 -8.33 0.94
C PHE A 386 -1.30 -7.33 0.13
N ALA A 387 -0.34 -6.66 0.77
CA ALA A 387 0.60 -5.77 0.08
C ALA A 387 1.46 -6.52 -0.96
N ASP A 388 1.98 -7.70 -0.62
CA ASP A 388 2.73 -8.52 -1.57
C ASP A 388 1.82 -9.05 -2.70
N ASN A 389 0.55 -9.35 -2.41
CA ASN A 389 -0.45 -9.69 -3.43
C ASN A 389 -0.64 -8.52 -4.41
N LEU A 390 -0.78 -7.29 -3.91
CA LEU A 390 -0.88 -6.09 -4.75
C LEU A 390 0.37 -5.92 -5.63
N LEU A 391 1.57 -6.13 -5.09
CA LEU A 391 2.81 -6.09 -5.87
C LEU A 391 2.81 -7.16 -6.99
N GLY A 392 2.33 -8.38 -6.71
CA GLY A 392 2.18 -9.45 -7.71
C GLY A 392 1.14 -9.13 -8.79
N ALA A 393 0.02 -8.51 -8.40
CA ALA A 393 -1.02 -8.08 -9.33
C ALA A 393 -0.53 -6.92 -10.24
N GLN A 394 0.18 -5.94 -9.67
CA GLN A 394 0.82 -4.87 -10.43
C GLN A 394 1.89 -5.42 -11.37
N SER A 395 2.58 -6.46 -10.95
CA SER A 395 3.68 -7.07 -11.69
C SER A 395 3.26 -8.13 -12.71
N SER A 396 1.97 -8.35 -12.98
CA SER A 396 1.52 -9.33 -13.98
C SER A 396 0.83 -8.67 -15.17
N LYS A 397 0.74 -9.37 -16.31
CA LYS A 397 0.01 -8.88 -17.49
C LYS A 397 -1.50 -9.11 -17.34
N ILE A 398 -1.87 -10.33 -16.96
CA ILE A 398 -3.24 -10.78 -16.85
C ILE A 398 -3.48 -11.34 -15.45
N LEU A 399 -4.56 -10.88 -14.84
CA LEU A 399 -5.04 -11.37 -13.57
C LEU A 399 -5.97 -12.56 -13.79
N VAL A 400 -5.90 -13.55 -12.92
CA VAL A 400 -6.81 -14.71 -12.94
C VAL A 400 -7.65 -14.71 -11.68
N ASP A 401 -8.93 -15.07 -11.80
CA ASP A 401 -9.89 -15.19 -10.72
C ASP A 401 -10.76 -16.44 -10.92
N PHE A 402 -11.08 -17.14 -9.82
CA PHE A 402 -11.95 -18.30 -9.85
C PHE A 402 -13.04 -18.10 -8.80
N LYS A 403 -14.29 -17.93 -9.27
CA LYS A 403 -15.47 -17.70 -8.44
C LYS A 403 -15.54 -18.76 -7.33
N THR A 404 -15.68 -18.31 -6.09
CA THR A 404 -15.96 -19.19 -4.95
C THR A 404 -17.39 -19.74 -5.09
N PRO A 405 -17.63 -21.04 -4.86
CA PRO A 405 -18.98 -21.57 -4.84
C PRO A 405 -19.87 -20.80 -3.85
N ASN A 406 -21.13 -20.55 -4.22
CA ASN A 406 -22.13 -19.84 -3.42
C ASN A 406 -21.82 -18.36 -3.10
N GLN A 407 -20.93 -17.71 -3.85
CA GLN A 407 -20.73 -16.24 -3.79
C GLN A 407 -21.04 -15.64 -5.15
N GLU A 408 -22.00 -14.72 -5.24
CA GLU A 408 -22.36 -14.03 -6.49
C GLU A 408 -21.56 -12.75 -6.70
N GLY A 409 -21.15 -12.08 -5.62
CA GLY A 409 -20.37 -10.84 -5.68
C GLY A 409 -18.99 -11.02 -6.34
N LEU A 410 -18.48 -9.94 -6.95
CA LEU A 410 -17.13 -9.93 -7.53
C LEU A 410 -16.06 -9.82 -6.44
N SER A 411 -14.98 -10.61 -6.58
CA SER A 411 -13.81 -10.53 -5.70
C SER A 411 -13.03 -9.23 -5.91
N PHE A 412 -12.11 -8.90 -4.98
CA PHE A 412 -11.16 -7.80 -5.16
C PHE A 412 -10.42 -7.86 -6.49
N ARG A 413 -10.17 -9.07 -7.02
CA ARG A 413 -9.37 -9.26 -8.23
C ARG A 413 -9.97 -8.60 -9.47
N ALA A 414 -11.31 -8.56 -9.56
CA ALA A 414 -11.99 -7.87 -10.65
C ALA A 414 -11.76 -6.35 -10.61
N PHE A 415 -11.85 -5.77 -9.41
CA PHE A 415 -11.62 -4.34 -9.22
C PHE A 415 -10.15 -3.96 -9.33
N GLU A 416 -9.23 -4.81 -8.85
CA GLU A 416 -7.79 -4.68 -9.09
C GLU A 416 -7.47 -4.66 -10.59
N ALA A 417 -8.09 -5.54 -11.38
CA ALA A 417 -7.90 -5.55 -12.84
C ALA A 417 -8.35 -4.24 -13.48
N LEU A 418 -9.53 -3.74 -13.08
CA LEU A 418 -10.06 -2.44 -13.52
C LEU A 418 -9.12 -1.28 -13.14
N GLY A 419 -8.78 -1.16 -11.85
CA GLY A 419 -8.00 -0.05 -11.32
C GLY A 419 -6.57 0.00 -11.86
N TYR A 420 -5.92 -1.16 -11.94
CA TYR A 420 -4.52 -1.29 -12.34
C TYR A 420 -4.35 -1.51 -13.85
N ARG A 421 -5.45 -1.39 -14.62
CA ARG A 421 -5.48 -1.50 -16.09
C ARG A 421 -4.87 -2.82 -16.56
N LYS A 422 -5.35 -3.93 -15.98
CA LYS A 422 -4.96 -5.30 -16.32
C LYS A 422 -6.10 -6.01 -17.00
N LYS A 423 -5.78 -6.97 -17.86
CA LYS A 423 -6.76 -7.95 -18.31
C LYS A 423 -7.13 -8.90 -17.16
N LEU A 424 -8.31 -9.49 -17.24
CA LEU A 424 -8.82 -10.46 -16.29
C LEU A 424 -9.30 -11.72 -17.02
N VAL A 425 -8.95 -12.89 -16.49
CA VAL A 425 -9.59 -14.16 -16.81
C VAL A 425 -10.38 -14.59 -15.57
N THR A 426 -11.69 -14.81 -15.69
CA THR A 426 -12.53 -15.17 -14.54
C THR A 426 -13.59 -16.21 -14.87
N THR A 427 -13.93 -17.05 -13.89
CA THR A 427 -15.12 -17.91 -13.95
C THR A 427 -16.38 -17.25 -13.40
N ASN A 428 -16.31 -15.97 -12.98
CA ASN A 428 -17.48 -15.26 -12.46
C ASN A 428 -18.23 -14.55 -13.59
N GLU A 429 -19.30 -15.17 -14.10
CA GLU A 429 -20.10 -14.62 -15.19
C GLU A 429 -20.83 -13.30 -14.84
N ASN A 430 -21.09 -13.04 -13.55
CA ASN A 430 -21.78 -11.81 -13.13
C ASN A 430 -21.00 -10.55 -13.51
N ILE A 431 -19.69 -10.65 -13.77
CA ILE A 431 -18.89 -9.52 -14.22
C ILE A 431 -19.42 -8.88 -15.49
N LYS A 432 -20.09 -9.64 -16.37
CA LYS A 432 -20.71 -9.14 -17.60
C LYS A 432 -21.80 -8.10 -17.35
N ARG A 433 -22.36 -8.06 -16.13
CA ARG A 433 -23.42 -7.13 -15.74
C ARG A 433 -22.90 -5.78 -15.22
N TYR A 434 -21.58 -5.65 -15.02
CA TYR A 434 -20.99 -4.41 -14.53
C TYR A 434 -20.69 -3.46 -15.68
N ASP A 435 -20.84 -2.16 -15.42
CA ASP A 435 -20.61 -1.05 -16.36
C ASP A 435 -19.17 -0.96 -16.89
N PHE A 436 -18.22 -1.64 -16.27
CA PHE A 436 -16.82 -1.73 -16.73
C PHE A 436 -16.51 -2.99 -17.56
N TYR A 437 -17.49 -3.85 -17.84
CA TYR A 437 -17.24 -5.05 -18.65
C TYR A 437 -16.84 -4.68 -20.08
N HIS A 438 -15.72 -5.24 -20.54
CA HIS A 438 -15.30 -5.15 -21.94
C HIS A 438 -14.67 -6.48 -22.38
N PRO A 439 -15.09 -7.07 -23.51
CA PRO A 439 -14.64 -8.41 -23.93
C PRO A 439 -13.13 -8.48 -24.25
N ASN A 440 -12.50 -7.37 -24.66
CA ASN A 440 -11.04 -7.33 -24.83
C ASN A 440 -10.25 -7.31 -23.51
N ASN A 441 -10.90 -6.91 -22.41
CA ASN A 441 -10.26 -6.78 -21.11
C ASN A 441 -10.57 -7.96 -20.20
N ILE A 442 -11.73 -8.59 -20.38
CA ILE A 442 -12.25 -9.62 -19.47
C ILE A 442 -12.68 -10.84 -20.27
N PHE A 443 -11.96 -11.94 -20.07
CA PHE A 443 -12.32 -13.26 -20.57
C PHE A 443 -13.11 -14.01 -19.50
N VAL A 444 -14.35 -14.37 -19.83
CA VAL A 444 -15.26 -15.11 -18.95
C VAL A 444 -15.42 -16.52 -19.49
N TRP A 445 -15.27 -17.52 -18.62
CA TRP A 445 -15.43 -18.93 -18.96
C TRP A 445 -16.17 -19.70 -17.87
N ASP A 446 -16.63 -20.90 -18.18
CA ASP A 446 -17.48 -21.73 -17.31
C ASP A 446 -16.68 -22.66 -16.37
N GLY A 447 -15.34 -22.61 -16.42
CA GLY A 447 -14.45 -23.52 -15.70
C GLY A 447 -14.21 -24.86 -16.41
N VAL A 448 -14.83 -25.06 -17.57
CA VAL A 448 -14.73 -26.26 -18.40
C VAL A 448 -14.02 -25.93 -19.71
N ASP A 449 -14.55 -25.00 -20.51
CA ASP A 449 -14.00 -24.63 -21.81
C ASP A 449 -13.14 -23.36 -21.74
N LEU A 450 -11.90 -23.45 -22.21
CA LEU A 450 -10.93 -22.35 -22.31
C LEU A 450 -10.62 -21.97 -23.76
N SER A 451 -11.39 -22.50 -24.72
CA SER A 451 -11.30 -22.10 -26.12
C SER A 451 -11.43 -20.57 -26.24
N GLY A 452 -10.63 -19.96 -27.10
CA GLY A 452 -10.58 -18.51 -27.24
C GLY A 452 -9.65 -17.78 -26.27
N LEU A 453 -9.10 -18.43 -25.24
CA LEU A 453 -8.20 -17.74 -24.29
C LEU A 453 -6.91 -17.26 -24.99
N ALA A 454 -6.34 -18.06 -25.90
CA ALA A 454 -5.11 -17.69 -26.60
C ALA A 454 -5.31 -16.45 -27.49
N GLU A 455 -6.45 -16.38 -28.17
CA GLU A 455 -6.89 -15.25 -28.98
C GLU A 455 -7.14 -14.02 -28.10
N PHE A 456 -7.84 -14.20 -26.96
CA PHE A 456 -8.09 -13.14 -25.99
C PHE A 456 -6.80 -12.50 -25.48
N VAL A 457 -5.77 -13.30 -25.18
CA VAL A 457 -4.47 -12.80 -24.70
C VAL A 457 -3.89 -11.77 -25.67
N GLN A 458 -4.05 -11.98 -26.98
CA GLN A 458 -3.53 -11.10 -28.03
C GLN A 458 -4.36 -9.84 -28.29
N LEU A 459 -5.60 -9.76 -27.80
CA LEU A 459 -6.44 -8.57 -28.02
C LEU A 459 -5.81 -7.30 -27.41
N PRO A 460 -5.97 -6.12 -28.01
CA PRO A 460 -5.52 -4.89 -27.37
C PRO A 460 -6.38 -4.59 -26.14
N PHE A 461 -5.76 -4.15 -25.04
CA PHE A 461 -6.49 -3.64 -23.87
C PHE A 461 -7.25 -2.36 -24.28
N VAL A 462 -8.49 -2.24 -23.83
CA VAL A 462 -9.35 -1.07 -24.08
C VAL A 462 -9.50 -0.27 -22.80
N ASP A 463 -9.20 1.02 -22.86
CA ASP A 463 -9.36 1.88 -21.68
C ASP A 463 -10.83 2.09 -21.33
N ILE A 464 -11.17 1.82 -20.07
CA ILE A 464 -12.49 2.09 -19.50
C ILE A 464 -12.57 3.57 -19.09
N ASP A 465 -13.75 4.16 -19.24
CA ASP A 465 -14.03 5.55 -18.86
C ASP A 465 -13.48 5.86 -17.44
N PRO A 466 -12.69 6.92 -17.27
CA PRO A 466 -12.15 7.33 -15.97
C PRO A 466 -13.21 7.49 -14.87
N ALA A 467 -14.43 7.92 -15.20
CA ALA A 467 -15.53 8.06 -14.25
C ALA A 467 -16.02 6.70 -13.75
N ILE A 468 -16.18 5.72 -14.64
CA ILE A 468 -16.53 4.34 -14.28
C ILE A 468 -15.41 3.71 -13.46
N ARG A 469 -14.15 3.87 -13.88
CA ARG A 469 -13.01 3.38 -13.10
C ARG A 469 -12.96 4.01 -11.71
N GLY A 470 -13.13 5.34 -11.63
CA GLY A 470 -13.15 6.08 -10.37
C GLY A 470 -14.28 5.68 -9.42
N LYS A 471 -15.44 5.26 -9.94
CA LYS A 471 -16.56 4.73 -9.16
C LYS A 471 -16.15 3.57 -8.24
N TYR A 472 -15.22 2.73 -8.68
CA TYR A 472 -14.78 1.55 -7.93
C TYR A 472 -13.42 1.71 -7.24
N SER A 473 -12.91 2.95 -7.11
CA SER A 473 -11.72 3.22 -6.32
C SER A 473 -12.04 3.18 -4.82
N PHE A 474 -11.05 2.87 -3.99
CA PHE A 474 -11.18 2.97 -2.53
C PHE A 474 -11.62 4.37 -2.09
N GLY A 475 -11.06 5.43 -2.71
CA GLY A 475 -11.43 6.81 -2.44
C GLY A 475 -12.92 7.11 -2.66
N ASN A 476 -13.51 6.65 -3.77
CA ASN A 476 -14.96 6.78 -3.96
C ASN A 476 -15.74 5.90 -2.99
N TRP A 477 -15.31 4.65 -2.82
CA TRP A 477 -15.95 3.68 -1.93
C TRP A 477 -16.05 4.19 -0.49
N ILE A 478 -14.95 4.69 0.09
CA ILE A 478 -14.95 5.17 1.47
C ILE A 478 -15.87 6.39 1.64
N ARG A 479 -15.91 7.27 0.63
CA ARG A 479 -16.78 8.45 0.63
C ARG A 479 -18.25 8.05 0.51
N TYR A 480 -18.58 7.07 -0.32
CA TYR A 480 -19.93 6.55 -0.45
C TYR A 480 -20.40 5.88 0.84
N VAL A 481 -19.61 4.96 1.41
CA VAL A 481 -20.05 4.23 2.61
C VAL A 481 -20.18 5.15 3.84
N LEU A 482 -19.30 6.15 3.98
CA LEU A 482 -19.38 7.16 5.05
C LEU A 482 -20.34 8.32 4.78
N ASP A 483 -20.93 8.38 3.58
CA ASP A 483 -21.78 9.50 3.12
C ASP A 483 -21.07 10.86 3.13
N LEU A 484 -19.96 10.97 2.39
CA LEU A 484 -19.09 12.15 2.29
C LEU A 484 -19.05 12.73 0.87
N PRO A 485 -20.02 13.57 0.49
CA PRO A 485 -20.07 14.15 -0.86
C PRO A 485 -18.85 15.01 -1.23
N PRO A 486 -18.51 15.12 -2.52
CA PRO A 486 -19.04 14.33 -3.64
C PRO A 486 -18.58 12.86 -3.63
N TYR A 487 -19.45 11.93 -4.00
CA TYR A 487 -19.15 10.53 -4.33
C TYR A 487 -20.11 10.03 -5.42
N GLN A 488 -19.73 8.96 -6.10
CA GLN A 488 -20.62 8.18 -6.97
C GLN A 488 -21.19 7.00 -6.18
N PRO A 489 -22.52 6.83 -6.10
CA PRO A 489 -23.13 5.64 -5.50
C PRO A 489 -22.66 4.35 -6.19
N ILE A 490 -22.56 3.29 -5.40
CA ILE A 490 -22.14 1.97 -5.89
C ILE A 490 -23.31 1.01 -5.72
N ASP A 491 -24.04 0.79 -6.80
CA ASP A 491 -25.11 -0.20 -6.84
C ASP A 491 -24.58 -1.58 -7.27
N LEU A 492 -25.31 -2.62 -6.89
CA LEU A 492 -25.07 -3.98 -7.37
C LEU A 492 -25.91 -4.24 -8.62
N PRO A 493 -25.34 -4.85 -9.66
CA PRO A 493 -26.13 -5.22 -10.84
C PRO A 493 -27.07 -6.38 -10.46
N ILE A 494 -28.37 -6.08 -10.46
CA ILE A 494 -29.48 -7.01 -10.15
C ILE A 494 -29.88 -7.77 -11.42
#